data_AF-A0A517N717-F1
#
_entry.id   AF-A0A517N717-F1
#
_cell.length_a   1.000
_cell.length_b   1.000
_cell.length_c   1.000
_cell.angle_alpha   90.00
_cell.angle_beta   90.00
_cell.angle_gamma   90.00
#
_symmetry.space_group_name_H-M   'P 1'
#
loop_
_entity.id
_entity.type
_entity.pdbx_description
1 polymer ?
#
loop_
_entity_poly.entity_id
_entity_poly.type
_entity_poly.pdbx_seq_one_letter_code
_entity_poly.pdbx_strand_id
1 'polypeptide(L)'
;MDLVANAAFWLIAQTESPVAEPRWWQTPLEWMAQMGQWLGPTGTFLLAFLLILMCLIAWGANLISLPGNWIAVAMLAAYAWLGPESGRSAIGYPAVAAAFVLALLGEVFEFAAGAVGAQKAGASRRSTIFAMIGSMVGAIGGAVVGIPVPVIGPILAAILFGGLGATAGAMYGEWTDGRNWRESWTIGHAAFWGRTFGTLGKFMAGLAIVVIAVAGVLFK
;
A
#
# COMPACT_ATOMS: atom_id res chain seq x y z
N MET A 1 -28.83 -59.52 52.32
CA MET A 1 -29.47 -59.00 51.08
C MET A 1 -28.71 -57.79 50.52
N ASP A 2 -27.53 -57.48 51.07
CA ASP A 2 -26.84 -56.19 50.89
C ASP A 2 -25.78 -56.18 49.79
N LEU A 3 -25.33 -57.36 49.35
CA LEU A 3 -24.33 -57.50 48.28
C LEU A 3 -24.89 -57.20 46.89
N VAL A 4 -26.12 -57.64 46.60
CA VAL A 4 -26.77 -57.41 45.30
C VAL A 4 -27.19 -55.95 45.15
N ALA A 5 -27.67 -55.33 46.24
CA ALA A 5 -28.01 -53.91 46.25
C ALA A 5 -26.77 -53.01 46.00
N ASN A 6 -25.64 -53.33 46.63
CA ASN A 6 -24.37 -52.63 46.38
C ASN A 6 -23.87 -52.83 44.95
N ALA A 7 -23.93 -54.05 44.42
CA ALA A 7 -23.50 -54.31 43.04
C ALA A 7 -24.36 -53.55 42.02
N ALA A 8 -25.67 -53.48 42.23
CA ALA A 8 -26.57 -52.69 41.40
C ALA A 8 -26.30 -51.18 41.49
N PHE A 9 -26.02 -50.67 42.69
CA PHE A 9 -25.64 -49.27 42.91
C PHE A 9 -24.35 -48.90 42.16
N TRP A 10 -23.32 -49.76 42.22
CA TRP A 10 -22.07 -49.55 41.50
C TRP A 10 -22.23 -49.67 39.97
N LEU A 11 -23.14 -50.53 39.48
CA LEU A 11 -23.44 -50.63 38.05
C LEU A 11 -24.13 -49.36 37.52
N ILE A 12 -25.09 -48.83 38.28
CA ILE A 12 -25.82 -47.59 37.92
C ILE A 12 -24.89 -46.38 37.96
N ALA A 13 -24.02 -46.30 38.98
CA ALA A 13 -23.02 -45.24 39.11
C ALA A 13 -21.96 -45.27 37.98
N GLN A 14 -21.74 -46.41 37.32
CA GLN A 14 -20.85 -46.51 36.15
C GLN A 14 -21.55 -46.13 34.83
N THR A 15 -22.88 -46.23 34.75
CA THR A 15 -23.65 -45.82 33.56
C THR A 15 -23.90 -44.32 33.47
N GLU A 16 -23.79 -43.60 34.59
CA GLU A 16 -23.74 -42.13 34.59
C GLU A 16 -22.31 -41.68 34.32
N SER A 17 -21.87 -41.78 33.06
CA SER A 17 -20.71 -40.99 32.62
C SER A 17 -21.03 -39.53 32.96
N PRO A 18 -20.19 -38.81 33.73
CA PRO A 18 -20.44 -37.41 33.99
C PRO A 18 -20.55 -36.73 32.63
N VAL A 19 -21.73 -36.21 32.30
CA VAL A 19 -21.90 -35.34 31.15
C VAL A 19 -20.95 -34.20 31.41
N ALA A 20 -19.80 -34.21 30.73
CA ALA A 20 -18.79 -33.20 30.91
C ALA A 20 -19.46 -31.88 30.60
N GLU A 21 -19.75 -31.08 31.63
CA GLU A 21 -20.37 -29.78 31.41
C GLU A 21 -19.46 -29.03 30.44
N PRO A 22 -19.99 -28.47 29.33
CA PRO A 22 -19.19 -27.69 28.42
C PRO A 22 -18.63 -26.52 29.23
N ARG A 23 -17.35 -26.63 29.57
CA ARG A 23 -16.63 -25.65 30.36
C ARG A 23 -16.53 -24.40 29.51
N TRP A 24 -17.45 -23.47 29.68
CA TRP A 24 -17.54 -22.22 28.90
C TRP A 24 -16.27 -21.36 28.99
N TRP A 25 -15.37 -21.65 29.95
CA TRP A 25 -14.05 -21.05 30.07
C TRP A 25 -12.96 -21.75 29.24
N GLN A 26 -13.20 -22.96 28.73
CA GLN A 26 -12.30 -23.64 27.79
C GLN A 26 -12.50 -23.14 26.37
N THR A 27 -13.72 -22.73 26.00
CA THR A 27 -13.99 -22.24 24.65
C THR A 27 -13.12 -21.03 24.25
N PRO A 28 -12.88 -19.99 25.07
CA PRO A 28 -12.01 -18.88 24.66
C PRO A 28 -10.55 -19.32 24.52
N LEU A 29 -10.06 -20.19 25.41
CA LEU A 29 -8.70 -20.72 25.38
C LEU A 29 -8.47 -21.60 24.14
N GLU A 30 -9.46 -22.42 23.77
CA GLU A 30 -9.44 -23.23 22.56
C GLU A 30 -9.49 -22.36 21.31
N TRP A 31 -10.31 -21.30 21.30
CA TRP A 31 -10.34 -20.33 20.19
C TRP A 31 -9.01 -19.59 20.05
N MET A 32 -8.38 -19.19 21.15
CA MET A 32 -7.05 -18.57 21.13
C MET A 32 -5.96 -19.56 20.66
N ALA A 33 -6.03 -20.82 21.08
CA ALA A 33 -5.12 -21.87 20.62
C ALA A 33 -5.35 -22.21 19.13
N GLN A 34 -6.59 -22.22 18.67
CA GLN A 34 -6.97 -22.43 17.28
C GLN A 34 -6.54 -21.25 16.40
N MET A 35 -6.69 -20.01 16.87
CA MET A 35 -6.10 -18.82 16.23
C MET A 35 -4.57 -18.91 16.14
N GLY A 36 -3.91 -19.43 17.18
CA GLY A 36 -2.48 -19.75 17.15
C GLY A 36 -2.11 -20.82 16.11
N GLN A 37 -2.98 -21.81 15.86
CA GLN A 37 -2.82 -22.80 14.79
C GLN A 37 -3.09 -22.23 13.39
N TRP A 38 -4.01 -21.26 13.23
CA TRP A 38 -4.20 -20.51 11.98
C TRP A 38 -2.97 -19.67 11.61
N LEU A 39 -2.23 -19.17 12.61
CA LEU A 39 -0.89 -18.58 12.45
C LEU A 39 0.21 -19.62 12.17
N GLY A 40 -0.14 -20.88 11.93
CA GLY A 40 0.77 -21.89 11.40
C GLY A 40 1.34 -21.53 10.02
N PRO A 41 2.04 -22.46 9.35
CA PRO A 41 2.75 -22.18 8.10
C PRO A 41 1.86 -21.50 7.05
N THR A 42 0.61 -21.97 6.89
CA THR A 42 -0.36 -21.45 5.91
C THR A 42 -0.78 -20.00 6.18
N GLY A 43 -1.04 -19.62 7.44
CA GLY A 43 -1.40 -18.25 7.79
C GLY A 43 -0.25 -17.27 7.57
N THR A 44 0.97 -17.72 7.81
CA THR A 44 2.18 -16.93 7.56
C THR A 44 2.36 -16.63 6.05
N PHE A 45 2.13 -17.63 5.18
CA PHE A 45 2.15 -17.42 3.73
C PHE A 45 1.03 -16.47 3.27
N LEU A 46 -0.16 -16.60 3.84
CA LEU A 46 -1.28 -15.71 3.52
C LEU A 46 -0.98 -14.26 3.91
N LEU A 47 -0.46 -14.02 5.12
CA LEU A 47 -0.06 -12.67 5.57
C LEU A 47 1.03 -12.07 4.68
N ALA A 48 2.03 -12.88 4.32
CA ALA A 48 3.08 -12.44 3.41
C ALA A 48 2.54 -12.11 2.00
N PHE A 49 1.66 -12.95 1.46
CA PHE A 49 1.00 -12.70 0.18
C PHE A 49 0.17 -11.40 0.21
N LEU A 50 -0.64 -11.22 1.26
CA LEU A 50 -1.43 -10.01 1.45
C LEU A 50 -0.56 -8.76 1.59
N LEU A 51 0.56 -8.85 2.32
CA LEU A 51 1.52 -7.76 2.42
C LEU A 51 2.03 -7.32 1.03
N ILE A 52 2.49 -8.28 0.22
CA ILE A 52 3.02 -7.97 -1.12
C ILE A 52 1.91 -7.40 -2.00
N LEU A 53 0.71 -7.97 -1.97
CA LEU A 53 -0.44 -7.47 -2.72
C LEU A 53 -0.79 -6.03 -2.33
N MET A 54 -0.83 -5.72 -1.03
CA MET A 54 -1.08 -4.36 -0.53
C MET A 54 0.04 -3.39 -0.90
N CYS A 55 1.30 -3.83 -0.88
CA CYS A 55 2.43 -3.02 -1.35
C CYS A 55 2.34 -2.73 -2.85
N LEU A 56 1.89 -3.69 -3.68
CA LEU A 56 1.67 -3.50 -5.12
C LEU A 56 0.52 -2.51 -5.39
N ILE A 57 -0.57 -2.61 -4.65
CA ILE A 57 -1.70 -1.67 -4.74
C ILE A 57 -1.24 -0.26 -4.33
N ALA A 58 -0.53 -0.15 -3.21
CA ALA A 58 0.04 1.10 -2.74
C ALA A 58 1.04 1.69 -3.75
N TRP A 59 1.85 0.84 -4.38
CA TRP A 59 2.77 1.25 -5.44
C TRP A 59 2.02 1.82 -6.65
N GLY A 60 0.97 1.16 -7.12
CA GLY A 60 0.11 1.64 -8.20
C GLY A 60 -0.60 2.96 -7.87
N ALA A 61 -0.96 3.18 -6.60
CA ALA A 61 -1.59 4.42 -6.14
C ALA A 61 -0.71 5.66 -6.36
N ASN A 62 0.63 5.51 -6.43
CA ASN A 62 1.52 6.63 -6.75
C ASN A 62 1.25 7.24 -8.14
N LEU A 63 0.71 6.47 -9.09
CA LEU A 63 0.41 6.96 -10.45
C LEU A 63 -0.66 8.05 -10.45
N ILE A 64 -1.55 8.05 -9.46
CA ILE A 64 -2.62 9.05 -9.30
C ILE A 64 -2.31 10.08 -8.21
N SER A 65 -1.03 10.28 -7.89
CA SER A 65 -0.55 11.27 -6.90
C SER A 65 -0.87 10.95 -5.44
N LEU A 66 -1.23 9.71 -5.10
CA LEU A 66 -1.42 9.32 -3.70
C LEU A 66 -0.07 9.04 -3.01
N PRO A 67 0.01 9.14 -1.66
CA PRO A 67 1.20 8.83 -0.88
C PRO A 67 1.42 7.30 -0.74
N GLY A 68 1.46 6.60 -1.88
CA GLY A 68 1.51 5.14 -1.94
C GLY A 68 2.74 4.54 -1.25
N ASN A 69 3.90 5.18 -1.41
CA ASN A 69 5.13 4.73 -0.76
C ASN A 69 5.03 4.75 0.77
N TRP A 70 4.36 5.75 1.36
CA TRP A 70 4.12 5.80 2.80
C TRP A 70 3.19 4.70 3.28
N ILE A 71 2.14 4.37 2.49
CA ILE A 71 1.26 3.25 2.78
C ILE A 71 2.05 1.94 2.79
N ALA A 72 2.92 1.72 1.79
CA ALA A 72 3.77 0.53 1.74
C ALA A 72 4.73 0.44 2.95
N VAL A 73 5.35 1.55 3.36
CA VAL A 73 6.21 1.61 4.55
C VAL A 73 5.41 1.29 5.83
N ALA A 74 4.20 1.85 5.97
CA ALA A 74 3.34 1.55 7.12
C ALA A 74 2.95 0.08 7.17
N MET A 75 2.64 -0.54 6.04
CA MET A 75 2.35 -1.98 5.95
C MET A 75 3.57 -2.83 6.31
N LEU A 76 4.76 -2.46 5.83
CA LEU A 76 6.01 -3.13 6.19
C LEU A 76 6.32 -3.02 7.69
N ALA A 77 6.11 -1.84 8.27
CA ALA A 77 6.29 -1.62 9.70
C ALA A 77 5.29 -2.43 10.53
N ALA A 78 4.02 -2.44 10.13
CA ALA A 78 2.99 -3.25 10.77
C ALA A 78 3.30 -4.74 10.69
N TYR A 79 3.79 -5.22 9.54
CA TYR A 79 4.20 -6.62 9.38
C TYR A 79 5.45 -6.96 10.19
N ALA A 80 6.44 -6.06 10.27
CA ALA A 80 7.63 -6.26 11.10
C ALA A 80 7.31 -6.27 12.61
N TRP A 81 6.24 -5.58 13.02
CA TRP A 81 5.80 -5.50 14.42
C TRP A 81 4.86 -6.65 14.81
N LEU A 82 3.86 -6.96 13.99
CA LEU A 82 2.79 -7.91 14.29
C LEU A 82 3.01 -9.29 13.66
N GLY A 83 3.91 -9.38 12.68
CA GLY A 83 4.20 -10.60 11.95
C GLY A 83 5.12 -11.55 12.72
N PRO A 84 5.52 -12.65 12.10
CA PRO A 84 6.36 -13.66 12.73
C PRO A 84 7.71 -13.08 13.18
N GLU A 85 8.10 -13.28 14.44
CA GLU A 85 9.39 -12.85 14.97
C GLU A 85 10.57 -13.66 14.39
N SER A 86 10.33 -14.93 14.06
CA SER A 86 11.32 -15.86 13.53
C SER A 86 10.73 -16.72 12.41
N GLY A 87 11.50 -16.94 11.34
CA GLY A 87 11.11 -17.76 10.20
C GLY A 87 11.50 -17.13 8.86
N ARG A 88 11.33 -17.89 7.77
CA ARG A 88 11.71 -17.51 6.39
C ARG A 88 11.08 -16.18 5.93
N SER A 89 9.88 -15.88 6.43
CA SER A 89 9.07 -14.73 6.05
C SER A 89 9.12 -13.55 7.03
N ALA A 90 9.92 -13.63 8.10
CA ALA A 90 9.97 -12.59 9.13
C ALA A 90 10.65 -11.31 8.62
N ILE A 91 9.95 -10.18 8.45
CA ILE A 91 10.60 -8.94 7.99
C ILE A 91 11.26 -8.23 9.16
N GLY A 92 12.54 -7.88 9.02
CA GLY A 92 13.27 -7.13 10.05
C GLY A 92 13.17 -5.61 9.89
N TYR A 93 13.38 -4.89 10.99
CA TYR A 93 13.46 -3.42 11.02
C TYR A 93 14.43 -2.79 10.00
N PRO A 94 15.57 -3.39 9.61
CA PRO A 94 16.42 -2.82 8.55
C PRO A 94 15.71 -2.67 7.20
N ALA A 95 14.82 -3.62 6.83
CA ALA A 95 14.05 -3.54 5.60
C ALA A 95 13.03 -2.38 5.65
N VAL A 96 12.41 -2.18 6.82
CA VAL A 96 11.49 -1.06 7.07
C VAL A 96 12.23 0.27 6.99
N ALA A 97 13.43 0.37 7.59
CA ALA A 97 14.26 1.57 7.54
C ALA A 97 14.71 1.90 6.11
N ALA A 98 15.14 0.91 5.33
CA ALA A 98 15.49 1.09 3.93
C ALA A 98 14.29 1.56 3.09
N ALA A 99 13.11 0.95 3.30
CA ALA A 99 11.88 1.35 2.64
C ALA A 99 11.46 2.78 3.02
N PHE A 100 11.60 3.17 4.28
CA PHE A 100 11.34 4.52 4.76
C PHE A 100 12.24 5.56 4.06
N VAL A 101 13.54 5.30 3.97
CA VAL A 101 14.48 6.19 3.27
C VAL A 101 14.13 6.31 1.80
N LEU A 102 13.80 5.20 1.12
CA LEU A 102 13.37 5.24 -0.28
C LEU A 102 12.07 6.01 -0.48
N ALA A 103 11.09 5.83 0.42
CA ALA A 103 9.84 6.57 0.38
C ALA A 103 10.11 8.07 0.51
N LEU A 104 10.92 8.47 1.50
CA LEU A 104 11.31 9.86 1.71
C LEU A 104 12.01 10.43 0.48
N LEU A 105 12.98 9.72 -0.10
CA LEU A 105 13.67 10.14 -1.32
C LEU A 105 12.69 10.31 -2.48
N GLY A 106 11.80 9.34 -2.72
CA GLY A 106 10.82 9.40 -3.79
C GLY A 106 9.88 10.61 -3.69
N GLU A 107 9.41 10.91 -2.48
CA GLU A 107 8.59 12.10 -2.22
C GLU A 107 9.39 13.38 -2.44
N VAL A 108 10.61 13.47 -1.91
CA VAL A 108 11.49 14.64 -2.13
C VAL A 108 11.76 14.85 -3.61
N PHE A 109 11.99 13.78 -4.39
CA PHE A 109 12.16 13.86 -5.84
C PHE A 109 10.89 14.38 -6.53
N GLU A 110 9.70 13.90 -6.15
CA GLU A 110 8.43 14.39 -6.71
C GLU A 110 8.19 15.86 -6.40
N PHE A 111 8.39 16.26 -5.14
CA PHE A 111 8.25 17.66 -4.72
C PHE A 111 9.29 18.56 -5.38
N ALA A 112 10.55 18.12 -5.49
CA ALA A 112 11.61 18.89 -6.12
C ALA A 112 11.36 19.04 -7.63
N ALA A 113 11.02 17.96 -8.33
CA ALA A 113 10.74 18.01 -9.76
C ALA A 113 9.55 18.92 -10.09
N GLY A 114 8.46 18.83 -9.31
CA GLY A 114 7.28 19.68 -9.47
C GLY A 114 7.52 21.14 -9.09
N ALA A 115 8.09 21.40 -7.91
CA ALA A 115 8.28 22.76 -7.39
C ALA A 115 9.36 23.53 -8.15
N VAL A 116 10.52 22.90 -8.44
CA VAL A 116 11.63 23.58 -9.13
C VAL A 116 11.27 23.90 -10.57
N GLY A 117 10.54 23.00 -11.27
CA GLY A 117 10.08 23.24 -12.63
C GLY A 117 9.08 24.39 -12.71
N ALA A 118 8.03 24.34 -11.88
CA ALA A 118 6.97 25.34 -11.90
C ALA A 118 7.42 26.72 -11.38
N GLN A 119 8.21 26.78 -10.31
CA GLN A 119 8.68 28.06 -9.76
C GLN A 119 9.66 28.77 -10.69
N LYS A 120 10.56 28.04 -11.37
CA LYS A 120 11.48 28.63 -12.37
C LYS A 120 10.73 29.22 -13.57
N ALA A 121 9.57 28.66 -13.90
CA ALA A 121 8.71 29.17 -14.96
C ALA A 121 7.79 30.34 -14.52
N GLY A 122 7.82 30.73 -13.24
CA GLY A 122 7.00 31.81 -12.71
C GLY A 122 5.55 31.42 -12.39
N ALA A 123 5.27 30.12 -12.18
CA ALA A 123 3.92 29.62 -11.89
C ALA A 123 3.30 30.28 -10.66
N SER A 124 2.03 30.68 -10.79
CA SER A 124 1.23 31.20 -9.68
C SER A 124 0.85 30.06 -8.71
N ARG A 125 0.47 30.43 -7.49
CA ARG A 125 -0.05 29.45 -6.51
C ARG A 125 -1.30 28.75 -7.04
N ARG A 126 -2.17 29.47 -7.76
CA ARG A 126 -3.37 28.89 -8.38
C ARG A 126 -3.01 27.92 -9.48
N SER A 127 -2.06 28.28 -10.35
CA SER A 127 -1.54 27.39 -11.39
C SER A 127 -1.03 26.07 -10.81
N THR A 128 -0.29 26.12 -9.71
CA THR A 128 0.22 24.92 -9.03
C THR A 128 -0.91 24.01 -8.54
N ILE A 129 -1.97 24.58 -7.94
CA ILE A 129 -3.12 23.82 -7.44
C ILE A 129 -3.89 23.16 -8.60
N PHE A 130 -4.19 23.94 -9.65
CA PHE A 130 -4.90 23.40 -10.80
C PHE A 130 -4.06 22.37 -11.56
N ALA A 131 -2.74 22.52 -11.62
CA ALA A 131 -1.84 21.51 -12.17
C ALA A 131 -1.93 20.19 -11.40
N MET A 132 -1.99 20.24 -10.07
CA MET A 132 -2.14 19.04 -9.24
C MET A 132 -3.48 18.34 -9.51
N ILE A 133 -4.59 19.08 -9.51
CA ILE A 133 -5.94 18.54 -9.77
C ILE A 133 -6.01 17.98 -11.19
N GLY A 134 -5.57 18.76 -12.18
CA GLY A 134 -5.53 18.34 -13.58
C GLY A 134 -4.69 17.09 -13.75
N SER A 135 -3.57 16.98 -13.04
CA SER A 135 -2.73 15.78 -13.07
C SER A 135 -3.44 14.55 -12.53
N MET A 136 -4.17 14.66 -11.42
CA MET A 136 -4.93 13.53 -10.87
C MET A 136 -6.03 13.07 -11.84
N VAL A 137 -6.80 14.02 -12.38
CA VAL A 137 -7.86 13.74 -13.37
C VAL A 137 -7.27 13.11 -14.63
N GLY A 138 -6.17 13.68 -15.13
CA GLY A 138 -5.45 13.18 -16.29
C GLY A 138 -4.91 11.77 -16.05
N ALA A 139 -4.26 11.51 -14.92
CA ALA A 139 -3.71 10.20 -14.60
C ALA A 139 -4.79 9.12 -14.49
N ILE A 140 -5.92 9.44 -13.84
CA ILE A 140 -7.08 8.53 -13.76
C ILE A 140 -7.65 8.27 -15.16
N GLY A 141 -7.88 9.33 -15.94
CA GLY A 141 -8.38 9.21 -17.31
C GLY A 141 -7.45 8.38 -18.19
N GLY A 142 -6.14 8.62 -18.11
CA GLY A 142 -5.12 7.86 -18.83
C GLY A 142 -5.09 6.38 -18.43
N ALA A 143 -5.17 6.08 -17.13
CA ALA A 143 -5.21 4.70 -16.65
C ALA A 143 -6.45 3.93 -17.16
N VAL A 144 -7.60 4.60 -17.29
CA VAL A 144 -8.86 4.00 -17.77
C VAL A 144 -8.87 3.84 -19.29
N VAL A 145 -8.46 4.85 -20.04
CA VAL A 145 -8.38 4.78 -21.51
C VAL A 145 -7.34 3.76 -21.94
N GLY A 146 -6.18 3.79 -21.28
CA GLY A 146 -5.08 2.86 -21.47
C GLY A 146 -4.40 2.98 -22.84
N ILE A 147 -3.24 2.36 -22.93
CA ILE A 147 -2.62 1.94 -24.19
C ILE A 147 -2.85 0.43 -24.28
N PRO A 148 -3.15 -0.17 -25.45
CA PRO A 148 -3.46 -1.60 -25.62
C PRO A 148 -2.20 -2.49 -25.46
N VAL A 149 -1.45 -2.28 -24.38
CA VAL A 149 -0.34 -3.08 -23.89
C VAL A 149 -0.68 -3.40 -22.44
N PRO A 150 -0.93 -4.68 -22.08
CA PRO A 150 -1.26 -5.06 -20.72
C PRO A 150 -0.19 -4.59 -19.72
N VAL A 151 -0.62 -4.15 -18.54
CA VAL A 151 0.22 -3.66 -17.42
C VAL A 151 1.00 -2.37 -17.72
N ILE A 152 1.86 -2.38 -18.74
CA ILE A 152 2.72 -1.24 -19.09
C ILE A 152 1.90 -0.08 -19.68
N GLY A 153 0.90 -0.39 -20.50
CA GLY A 153 0.07 0.61 -21.17
C GLY A 153 -0.67 1.54 -20.21
N PRO A 154 -1.41 1.01 -19.22
CA PRO A 154 -2.06 1.83 -18.19
C PRO A 154 -1.09 2.69 -17.37
N ILE A 155 0.11 2.17 -17.06
CA ILE A 155 1.14 2.90 -16.30
C ILE A 155 1.63 4.10 -17.11
N LEU A 156 2.04 3.86 -18.37
CA LEU A 156 2.51 4.93 -19.25
C LEU A 156 1.39 5.95 -19.53
N ALA A 157 0.17 5.48 -19.77
CA ALA A 157 -0.98 6.35 -19.97
C ALA A 157 -1.26 7.22 -18.74
N ALA A 158 -1.23 6.66 -17.53
CA ALA A 158 -1.42 7.43 -16.30
C ALA A 158 -0.34 8.52 -16.14
N ILE A 159 0.93 8.21 -16.40
CA ILE A 159 2.03 9.17 -16.27
C ILE A 159 1.92 10.28 -17.33
N LEU A 160 1.67 9.93 -18.58
CA LEU A 160 1.60 10.89 -19.68
C LEU A 160 0.36 11.77 -19.59
N PHE A 161 -0.82 11.17 -19.38
CA PHE A 161 -2.05 11.94 -19.21
C PHE A 161 -2.04 12.73 -17.90
N GLY A 162 -1.38 12.23 -16.85
CA GLY A 162 -1.13 13.01 -15.63
C GLY A 162 -0.25 14.23 -15.89
N GLY A 163 0.75 14.12 -16.76
CA GLY A 163 1.52 15.26 -17.25
C GLY A 163 0.67 16.25 -18.05
N LEU A 164 -0.11 15.76 -19.02
CA LEU A 164 -1.00 16.59 -19.86
C LEU A 164 -2.07 17.31 -19.03
N GLY A 165 -2.64 16.62 -18.05
CA GLY A 165 -3.56 17.18 -17.08
C GLY A 165 -2.90 18.26 -16.23
N ALA A 166 -1.64 18.07 -15.83
CA ALA A 166 -0.88 19.11 -15.15
C ALA A 166 -0.66 20.35 -16.02
N THR A 167 -0.34 20.17 -17.31
CA THR A 167 -0.24 21.28 -18.29
C THR A 167 -1.55 22.05 -18.40
N ALA A 168 -2.66 21.34 -18.64
CA ALA A 168 -3.96 21.96 -18.83
C ALA A 168 -4.41 22.71 -17.56
N GLY A 169 -4.22 22.09 -16.39
CA GLY A 169 -4.51 22.72 -15.11
C GLY A 169 -3.64 23.96 -14.84
N ALA A 170 -2.33 23.85 -15.07
CA ALA A 170 -1.40 24.96 -14.90
C ALA A 170 -1.78 26.15 -15.79
N MET A 171 -2.05 25.89 -17.07
CA MET A 171 -2.45 26.92 -18.03
C MET A 171 -3.80 27.55 -17.69
N TYR A 172 -4.76 26.75 -17.22
CA TYR A 172 -6.05 27.24 -16.77
C TYR A 172 -5.91 28.18 -15.56
N GLY A 173 -5.05 27.82 -14.59
CA GLY A 173 -4.77 28.68 -13.45
C GLY A 173 -4.13 30.01 -13.84
N GLU A 174 -3.23 30.01 -14.83
CA GLU A 174 -2.60 31.24 -15.33
C GLU A 174 -3.53 32.12 -16.16
N TRP A 175 -4.38 31.50 -16.98
CA TRP A 175 -5.36 32.21 -17.79
C TRP A 175 -6.40 32.92 -16.94
N THR A 176 -6.86 32.28 -15.86
CA THR A 176 -7.79 32.90 -14.90
C THR A 176 -7.15 34.01 -14.07
N ASP A 177 -5.82 34.06 -13.99
CA ASP A 177 -5.04 35.17 -13.41
C ASP A 177 -4.70 36.27 -14.45
N GLY A 178 -5.18 36.17 -15.69
CA GLY A 178 -5.04 37.20 -16.72
C GLY A 178 -3.70 37.21 -17.46
N ARG A 179 -2.88 36.15 -17.31
CA ARG A 179 -1.58 36.06 -18.00
C ARG A 179 -1.70 35.81 -19.50
N ASN A 180 -0.69 36.26 -20.24
CA ASN A 180 -0.61 36.06 -21.69
C ASN A 180 -0.40 34.58 -22.05
N TRP A 181 -1.06 34.14 -23.11
CA TRP A 181 -1.05 32.73 -23.58
C TRP A 181 0.36 32.13 -23.75
N ARG A 182 1.32 32.90 -24.28
CA ARG A 182 2.71 32.44 -24.47
C ARG A 182 3.42 32.15 -23.15
N GLU A 183 3.14 32.92 -22.12
CA GLU A 183 3.72 32.74 -20.78
C GLU A 183 3.09 31.52 -20.10
N SER A 184 1.77 31.37 -20.21
CA SER A 184 1.03 30.21 -19.72
C SER A 184 1.51 28.89 -20.35
N TRP A 185 1.86 28.88 -21.64
CA TRP A 185 2.40 27.69 -22.31
C TRP A 185 3.75 27.24 -21.72
N THR A 186 4.61 28.21 -21.38
CA THR A 186 5.93 27.93 -20.78
C THR A 186 5.77 27.31 -19.40
N ILE A 187 4.83 27.84 -18.60
CA ILE A 187 4.45 27.30 -17.28
C ILE A 187 3.85 25.90 -17.41
N GLY A 188 2.94 25.70 -18.37
CA GLY A 188 2.33 24.40 -18.64
C GLY A 188 3.35 23.33 -19.02
N HIS A 189 4.31 23.65 -19.90
CA HIS A 189 5.36 22.70 -20.30
C HIS A 189 6.31 22.36 -19.14
N ALA A 190 6.61 23.33 -18.27
CA ALA A 190 7.37 23.07 -17.06
C ALA A 190 6.59 22.18 -16.08
N ALA A 191 5.26 22.39 -15.95
CA ALA A 191 4.39 21.55 -15.14
C ALA A 191 4.31 20.11 -15.67
N PHE A 192 4.26 19.92 -17.00
CA PHE A 192 4.29 18.60 -17.64
C PHE A 192 5.52 17.81 -17.20
N TRP A 193 6.72 18.32 -17.49
CA TRP A 193 7.96 17.58 -17.24
C TRP A 193 8.27 17.46 -15.76
N GLY A 194 7.97 18.49 -14.96
CA GLY A 194 8.09 18.41 -13.51
C GLY A 194 7.22 17.30 -12.93
N ARG A 195 5.97 17.18 -13.40
CA ARG A 195 5.06 16.11 -12.99
C ARG A 195 5.53 14.75 -13.48
N THR A 196 5.83 14.59 -14.77
CA THR A 196 6.21 13.31 -15.37
C THR A 196 7.47 12.73 -14.73
N PHE A 197 8.55 13.51 -14.62
CA PHE A 197 9.78 13.02 -13.99
C PHE A 197 9.64 12.84 -12.48
N GLY A 198 8.85 13.69 -11.81
CA GLY A 198 8.52 13.53 -10.40
C GLY A 198 7.79 12.21 -10.11
N THR A 199 6.71 11.92 -10.86
CA THR A 199 5.96 10.66 -10.73
C THR A 199 6.84 9.46 -11.06
N LEU A 200 7.65 9.54 -12.12
CA LEU A 200 8.58 8.45 -12.49
C LEU A 200 9.58 8.16 -11.36
N GLY A 201 10.22 9.19 -10.80
CA GLY A 201 11.17 9.03 -9.69
C GLY A 201 10.52 8.38 -8.47
N LYS A 202 9.35 8.89 -8.06
CA LYS A 202 8.56 8.32 -6.95
C LYS A 202 8.11 6.89 -7.21
N PHE A 203 7.70 6.59 -8.44
CA PHE A 203 7.26 5.26 -8.85
C PHE A 203 8.41 4.25 -8.82
N MET A 204 9.61 4.64 -9.26
CA MET A 204 10.81 3.80 -9.17
C MET A 204 11.23 3.55 -7.71
N ALA A 205 11.15 4.57 -6.85
CA ALA A 205 11.39 4.39 -5.41
C ALA A 205 10.38 3.41 -4.79
N GLY A 206 9.10 3.51 -5.17
CA GLY A 206 8.07 2.57 -4.74
C GLY A 206 8.30 1.14 -5.22
N LEU A 207 8.79 0.97 -6.45
CA LEU A 207 9.16 -0.35 -6.96
C LEU A 207 10.30 -0.97 -6.13
N ALA A 208 11.30 -0.17 -5.76
CA ALA A 208 12.38 -0.64 -4.88
C ALA A 208 11.85 -1.06 -3.49
N ILE A 209 10.86 -0.36 -2.94
CA ILE A 209 10.18 -0.76 -1.69
C ILE A 209 9.47 -2.11 -1.85
N VAL A 210 8.76 -2.33 -2.96
CA VAL A 210 8.12 -3.62 -3.26
C VAL A 210 9.17 -4.74 -3.36
N VAL A 211 10.29 -4.47 -4.02
CA VAL A 211 11.40 -5.45 -4.11
C VAL A 211 11.96 -5.78 -2.73
N ILE A 212 12.11 -4.79 -1.85
CA ILE A 212 12.52 -5.02 -0.45
C ILE A 212 11.50 -5.89 0.28
N ALA A 213 10.20 -5.62 0.11
CA ALA A 213 9.13 -6.41 0.72
C ALA A 213 9.19 -7.87 0.26
N VAL A 214 9.29 -8.10 -1.05
CA VAL A 214 9.43 -9.44 -1.64
C VAL A 214 10.70 -10.14 -1.14
N ALA A 215 11.83 -9.44 -1.15
CA ALA A 215 13.09 -10.00 -0.70
C ALA A 215 13.07 -10.37 0.80
N GLY A 216 12.45 -9.51 1.63
CA GLY A 216 12.29 -9.74 3.05
C GLY A 216 11.41 -10.95 3.39
N VAL A 217 10.44 -11.26 2.53
CA VAL A 217 9.57 -12.44 2.67
C VAL A 217 10.22 -13.73 2.14
N LEU A 218 11.07 -13.65 1.10
CA LEU A 218 11.59 -14.83 0.39
C LEU A 218 12.98 -15.29 0.84
N PHE A 219 13.87 -14.36 1.20
CA PHE A 219 15.32 -14.63 1.33
C PHE A 219 15.87 -14.61 2.75
N LYS A 220 15.02 -14.57 3.78
CA LYS A 220 15.48 -14.63 5.16
C LYS A 220 15.72 -16.06 5.66
#